data_AF-A0A6J5GN59-F1
#
_entry.id   AF-A0A6J5GN59-F1
#
_cell.length_a   1.000
_cell.length_b   1.000
_cell.length_c   1.000
_cell.angle_alpha   90.00
_cell.angle_beta   90.00
_cell.angle_gamma   90.00
#
_symmetry.space_group_name_H-M   'P 1'
#
loop_
_entity.id
_entity.type
_entity.pdbx_description
1 polymer ?
#
loop_
_entity_poly.entity_id
_entity_poly.type
_entity_poly.pdbx_seq_one_letter_code
_entity_poly.pdbx_strand_id
1 'polypeptide(L)'
;MAEDQDGIPEFFDVFISYRHSDEARARQLATTIRGYGFTPFVDADFAELADTSNVTHEKVEILRNRISRATCLIMIYPTQEEGARMPANSASAPGIGFWTPWELGFFDGSISSRIGVFIPYEKTERFNAKDYFNGSEYLQIYPTLSDSNLEDFLKRNAVRERRIDNVSGAFVWLQNLAEEWVANPVNVSLGVGEWYADHAARFWRKQGVDVWADYFASLKVQLDDLRISWSPQFRSPVFDALRKVTSSDQHAMQNDGIHPQITPVPGLGNAGGPIGDVGYRRLPIMDIAAIFKAFSGDKP
;
A
#
# COMPACT_ATOMS: atom_id res chain seq x y z
N MET A 1 12.72 16.75 20.03
CA MET A 1 11.82 15.62 19.72
C MET A 1 12.69 14.60 19.02
N ALA A 2 12.90 13.44 19.64
CA ALA A 2 13.72 12.39 19.06
C ALA A 2 13.02 11.87 17.80
N GLU A 3 13.70 11.96 16.66
CA GLU A 3 13.35 11.19 15.47
C GLU A 3 13.54 9.72 15.82
N ASP A 4 12.41 9.02 15.95
CA ASP A 4 12.36 7.57 15.99
C ASP A 4 12.91 7.08 14.64
N GLN A 5 14.19 6.71 14.59
CA GLN A 5 14.74 5.92 13.49
C GLN A 5 14.30 4.46 13.67
N ASP A 6 12.99 4.27 13.74
CA ASP A 6 12.38 2.97 13.56
C ASP A 6 12.49 2.61 12.07
N GLY A 7 12.85 1.36 11.80
CA GLY A 7 13.12 0.85 10.45
C GLY A 7 11.99 1.15 9.45
N ILE A 8 12.34 1.13 8.16
CA ILE A 8 11.40 1.39 7.06
C ILE A 8 10.09 0.61 7.29
N PRO A 9 8.93 1.29 7.36
CA PRO A 9 7.66 0.62 7.58
C PRO A 9 7.45 -0.50 6.57
N GLU A 10 7.06 -1.69 7.05
CA GLU A 10 6.75 -2.83 6.17
C GLU A 10 5.60 -2.48 5.20
N PHE A 11 4.72 -1.55 5.59
CA PHE A 11 3.54 -1.10 4.86
C PHE A 11 3.37 0.42 4.89
N PHE A 12 2.73 0.93 3.85
CA PHE A 12 2.35 2.34 3.73
C PHE A 12 0.84 2.41 3.47
N ASP A 13 0.18 3.44 3.97
CA ASP A 13 -1.25 3.64 3.73
C ASP A 13 -1.42 4.40 2.42
N VAL A 14 -0.56 5.37 2.14
CA VAL A 14 -0.69 6.29 1.00
C VAL A 14 0.60 6.34 0.20
N PHE A 15 0.55 6.11 -1.11
CA PHE A 15 1.62 6.44 -2.03
C PHE A 15 1.40 7.86 -2.58
N ILE A 16 2.38 8.75 -2.40
CA ILE A 16 2.31 10.11 -2.95
C ILE A 16 3.11 10.13 -4.26
N SER A 17 2.41 10.27 -5.38
CA SER A 17 3.04 10.51 -6.68
C SER A 17 3.10 12.01 -6.93
N TYR A 18 4.26 12.51 -7.34
CA TYR A 18 4.48 13.93 -7.57
C TYR A 18 5.59 14.12 -8.60
N ARG A 19 5.67 15.32 -9.16
CA ARG A 19 6.79 15.71 -10.01
C ARG A 19 7.97 16.06 -9.14
N HIS A 20 9.20 15.70 -9.52
CA HIS A 20 10.41 16.00 -8.73
C HIS A 20 10.55 17.47 -8.28
N SER A 21 10.12 18.45 -9.09
CA SER A 21 10.12 19.88 -8.70
C SER A 21 9.17 20.23 -7.53
N ASP A 22 8.24 19.33 -7.22
CA ASP A 22 7.18 19.50 -6.24
C ASP A 22 7.47 18.72 -4.95
N GLU A 23 8.71 18.24 -4.77
CA GLU A 23 9.13 17.46 -3.60
C GLU A 23 8.79 18.16 -2.28
N ALA A 24 9.02 19.47 -2.19
CA ALA A 24 8.67 20.24 -1.00
C ALA A 24 7.15 20.15 -0.68
N ARG A 25 6.30 20.16 -1.71
CA ARG A 25 4.85 19.99 -1.56
C ARG A 25 4.49 18.56 -1.15
N ALA A 26 5.16 17.56 -1.73
CA ALA A 26 4.96 16.17 -1.35
C ALA A 26 5.32 15.91 0.13
N ARG A 27 6.43 16.48 0.61
CA ARG A 27 6.82 16.39 2.03
C ARG A 27 5.83 17.11 2.96
N GLN A 28 5.30 18.26 2.54
CA GLN A 28 4.26 18.96 3.29
C GLN A 28 2.98 18.11 3.38
N LEU A 29 2.51 17.57 2.25
CA LEU A 29 1.35 16.69 2.19
C LEU A 29 1.56 15.43 3.05
N ALA A 30 2.75 14.83 3.01
CA ALA A 30 3.11 13.71 3.87
C ALA A 30 3.02 14.07 5.36
N THR A 31 3.43 15.27 5.74
CA THR A 31 3.30 15.76 7.13
C THR A 31 1.82 15.88 7.53
N THR A 32 0.97 16.41 6.65
CA THR A 32 -0.48 16.48 6.86
C THR A 32 -1.10 15.09 7.02
N ILE A 33 -0.75 14.14 6.14
CA ILE A 33 -1.23 12.75 6.18
C ILE A 33 -0.83 12.06 7.49
N ARG A 34 0.42 12.25 7.94
CA ARG A 34 0.89 11.76 9.26
C ARG A 34 0.10 12.39 10.41
N GLY A 35 -0.25 13.67 10.30
CA GLY A 35 -1.10 14.38 11.27
C GLY A 35 -2.49 13.74 11.41
N TYR A 36 -3.01 13.12 10.35
CA TYR A 36 -4.26 12.35 10.37
C TYR A 36 -4.09 10.90 10.84
N GLY A 37 -2.86 10.47 11.18
CA GLY A 37 -2.57 9.12 11.69
C GLY A 37 -2.29 8.07 10.61
N PHE A 38 -2.08 8.47 9.36
CA PHE A 38 -1.74 7.56 8.25
C PHE A 38 -0.25 7.60 7.90
N THR A 39 0.24 6.55 7.27
CA THR A 39 1.65 6.36 6.92
C THR A 39 1.87 6.65 5.42
N PRO A 40 2.38 7.83 5.04
CA PRO A 40 2.68 8.14 3.64
C PRO A 40 4.00 7.52 3.19
N PHE A 41 4.06 7.15 1.93
CA PHE A 41 5.27 6.83 1.18
C PHE A 41 5.65 8.02 0.30
N VAL A 42 6.89 8.49 0.45
CA VAL A 42 7.52 9.47 -0.44
C VAL A 42 8.81 8.83 -0.96
N ASP A 43 8.94 8.72 -2.27
CA ASP A 43 10.11 8.10 -2.93
C ASP A 43 11.44 8.80 -2.60
N ALA A 44 11.44 10.12 -2.41
CA ALA A 44 12.61 10.91 -2.02
C ALA A 44 13.18 10.54 -0.64
N ASP A 45 12.41 9.86 0.21
CA ASP A 45 12.90 9.37 1.51
C ASP A 45 13.83 8.14 1.35
N PHE A 46 13.95 7.58 0.14
CA PHE A 46 14.72 6.36 -0.13
C PHE A 46 15.91 6.60 -1.05
N ALA A 47 17.12 6.42 -0.52
CA ALA A 47 18.37 6.61 -1.24
C ALA A 47 18.49 5.77 -2.53
N GLU A 48 17.87 4.58 -2.55
CA GLU A 48 17.81 3.66 -3.70
C GLU A 48 17.05 4.25 -4.91
N LEU A 49 16.13 5.19 -4.65
CA LEU A 49 15.26 5.83 -5.65
C LEU A 49 15.69 7.27 -5.98
N ALA A 50 16.69 7.82 -5.28
CA ALA A 50 17.10 9.21 -5.41
C ALA A 50 17.69 9.57 -6.79
N ASP A 51 18.31 8.62 -7.48
CA ASP A 51 18.84 8.84 -8.82
C ASP A 51 17.76 8.61 -9.89
N THR A 52 17.14 9.71 -10.30
CA THR A 52 16.09 9.77 -11.34
C THR A 52 16.66 9.76 -12.77
N SER A 53 17.98 9.88 -12.93
CA SER A 53 18.63 9.98 -14.25
C SER A 53 18.92 8.63 -14.89
N ASN A 54 19.00 7.56 -14.08
CA ASN A 54 19.26 6.20 -14.55
C ASN A 54 18.12 5.26 -14.14
N VAL A 55 17.22 4.99 -15.10
CA VAL A 55 16.10 4.08 -14.95
C VAL A 55 16.57 2.63 -15.16
N THR A 56 16.75 1.87 -14.08
CA THR A 56 17.10 0.45 -14.16
C THR A 56 15.91 -0.44 -13.84
N HIS A 57 15.91 -1.67 -14.36
CA HIS A 57 14.87 -2.67 -14.05
C HIS A 57 14.77 -2.94 -12.55
N GLU A 58 15.91 -2.94 -11.84
CA GLU A 58 15.97 -3.14 -10.40
C GLU A 58 15.26 -2.02 -9.63
N LYS A 59 15.50 -0.74 -9.96
CA LYS A 59 14.80 0.40 -9.35
C LYS A 59 13.30 0.32 -9.60
N VAL A 60 12.89 -0.04 -10.82
CA VAL A 60 11.48 -0.23 -11.16
C VAL A 60 10.85 -1.33 -10.31
N GLU A 61 11.56 -2.44 -10.07
CA GLU A 61 11.03 -3.54 -9.26
C GLU A 61 10.94 -3.20 -7.76
N ILE A 62 11.93 -2.47 -7.24
CA ILE A 62 11.88 -1.91 -5.88
C ILE A 62 10.66 -0.98 -5.74
N LEU A 63 10.47 -0.08 -6.71
CA LEU A 63 9.34 0.84 -6.70
C LEU A 63 8.00 0.10 -6.82
N ARG A 64 7.87 -0.90 -7.71
CA ARG A 64 6.67 -1.74 -7.82
C ARG A 64 6.34 -2.45 -6.51
N ASN A 65 7.32 -3.05 -5.85
CA ASN A 65 7.14 -3.74 -4.58
C ASN A 65 6.73 -2.77 -3.45
N ARG A 66 7.20 -1.53 -3.49
CA ARG A 66 6.83 -0.50 -2.51
C ARG A 66 5.42 0.06 -2.80
N ILE A 67 5.11 0.38 -4.06
CA ILE A 67 3.79 0.86 -4.48
C ILE A 67 2.71 -0.19 -4.20
N SER A 68 2.97 -1.47 -4.44
CA SER A 68 1.99 -2.55 -4.18
C SER A 68 1.65 -2.72 -2.69
N ARG A 69 2.44 -2.13 -1.80
CA ARG A 69 2.17 -2.11 -0.35
C ARG A 69 1.35 -0.92 0.10
N ALA A 70 1.11 0.07 -0.77
CA ALA A 70 0.29 1.24 -0.50
C ALA A 70 -1.19 0.97 -0.76
N THR A 71 -2.09 1.47 0.10
CA THR A 71 -3.54 1.24 -0.04
C THR A 71 -4.25 2.22 -0.97
N CYS A 72 -3.74 3.44 -1.10
CA CYS A 72 -4.23 4.41 -2.08
C CYS A 72 -3.09 5.22 -2.67
N LEU A 73 -3.31 5.77 -3.86
CA LEU A 73 -2.42 6.71 -4.53
C LEU A 73 -3.01 8.11 -4.43
N ILE A 74 -2.20 9.08 -4.01
CA ILE A 74 -2.51 10.50 -4.12
C ILE A 74 -1.51 11.11 -5.08
N MET A 75 -2.01 11.66 -6.18
CA MET A 75 -1.20 12.30 -7.21
C MET A 75 -1.26 13.82 -7.04
N ILE A 76 -0.13 14.46 -6.79
CA ILE A 76 -0.06 15.94 -6.77
C ILE A 76 -0.05 16.43 -8.22
N TYR A 77 -0.99 17.31 -8.53
CA TYR A 77 -1.06 17.97 -9.84
C TYR A 77 -0.76 19.48 -9.68
N PRO A 78 0.04 20.07 -10.56
CA PRO A 78 0.44 21.48 -10.45
C PRO A 78 -0.77 22.42 -10.60
N THR A 79 -0.57 23.68 -10.21
CA THR A 79 -1.60 24.72 -10.38
C THR A 79 -1.80 25.09 -11.84
N GLN A 80 -2.96 25.66 -12.19
CA GLN A 80 -3.24 26.11 -13.57
C GLN A 80 -2.19 27.12 -14.08
N GLU A 81 -1.69 27.99 -13.21
CA GLU A 81 -0.63 28.96 -13.56
C GLU A 81 0.72 28.27 -13.81
N GLU A 82 1.06 27.24 -13.04
CA GLU A 82 2.27 26.43 -13.23
C GLU A 82 2.19 25.58 -14.49
N GLY A 83 1.03 24.99 -14.78
CA GLY A 83 0.78 24.23 -16.00
C GLY A 83 0.81 25.10 -17.26
N ALA A 84 0.26 26.33 -17.19
CA ALA A 84 0.25 27.27 -18.31
C ALA A 84 1.62 27.88 -18.64
N ARG A 85 2.56 27.90 -17.69
CA ARG A 85 3.94 28.40 -17.90
C ARG A 85 4.87 27.37 -18.57
N MET A 86 4.39 26.16 -18.88
CA MET A 86 5.20 25.11 -19.49
C MET A 86 5.06 25.09 -21.03
N PRO A 87 6.16 24.91 -21.78
CA PRO A 87 6.11 24.88 -23.24
C PRO A 87 5.34 23.65 -23.74
N ALA A 88 4.43 23.86 -24.69
CA ALA A 88 3.54 22.86 -25.31
C ALA A 88 4.23 21.69 -26.04
N ASN A 89 5.57 21.63 -26.03
CA ASN A 89 6.39 20.69 -26.80
C ASN A 89 7.21 19.71 -25.93
N SER A 90 6.92 19.60 -24.63
CA SER A 90 7.48 18.52 -23.82
C SER A 90 6.71 17.23 -24.09
N ALA A 91 7.39 16.10 -24.32
CA ALA A 91 6.78 14.78 -24.55
C ALA A 91 6.04 14.22 -23.31
N SER A 92 6.03 14.97 -22.21
CA SER A 92 5.23 14.76 -21.00
C SER A 92 4.11 15.80 -21.01
N ALA A 93 2.87 15.37 -20.75
CA ALA A 93 1.72 16.26 -20.65
C ALA A 93 2.05 17.46 -19.72
N PRO A 94 1.63 18.69 -20.08
CA PRO A 94 2.10 19.91 -19.44
C PRO A 94 1.77 19.89 -17.95
N GLY A 95 2.78 19.61 -17.11
CA GLY A 95 2.67 19.65 -15.66
C GLY A 95 2.91 18.32 -14.92
N ILE A 96 2.88 17.17 -15.59
CA ILE A 96 3.04 15.87 -14.93
C ILE A 96 4.49 15.37 -15.04
N GLY A 97 5.05 14.80 -13.96
CA GLY A 97 6.38 14.18 -13.98
C GLY A 97 6.48 13.03 -14.98
N PHE A 98 7.68 12.73 -15.51
CA PHE A 98 7.87 11.64 -16.49
C PHE A 98 7.37 10.27 -15.98
N TRP A 99 7.56 10.02 -14.68
CA TRP A 99 7.21 8.77 -14.02
C TRP A 99 5.75 8.68 -13.59
N THR A 100 5.11 9.82 -13.34
CA THR A 100 3.77 9.90 -12.76
C THR A 100 2.69 9.19 -13.60
N PRO A 101 2.65 9.27 -14.95
CA PRO A 101 1.68 8.51 -15.74
C PRO A 101 1.91 7.00 -15.66
N TRP A 102 3.17 6.56 -15.55
CA TRP A 102 3.50 5.14 -15.39
C TRP A 102 3.09 4.64 -14.01
N GLU A 103 3.37 5.40 -12.94
CA GLU A 103 2.95 5.09 -11.58
C GLU A 103 1.42 5.02 -11.48
N LEU A 104 0.74 5.99 -12.10
CA LEU A 104 -0.71 6.01 -12.19
C LEU A 104 -1.24 4.78 -12.93
N GLY A 105 -0.68 4.44 -14.09
CA GLY A 105 -1.10 3.26 -14.85
C GLY A 105 -0.84 1.95 -14.12
N PHE A 106 0.29 1.83 -13.41
CA PHE A 106 0.59 0.67 -12.56
C PHE A 106 -0.40 0.56 -11.40
N PHE A 107 -0.72 1.68 -10.74
CA PHE A 107 -1.67 1.70 -9.63
C PHE A 107 -3.10 1.44 -10.10
N ASP A 108 -3.56 2.10 -11.16
CA ASP A 108 -4.92 1.94 -11.71
C ASP A 108 -5.15 0.52 -12.25
N GLY A 109 -4.12 -0.07 -12.89
CA GLY A 109 -4.16 -1.46 -13.35
C GLY A 109 -4.13 -2.51 -12.24
N SER A 110 -3.63 -2.18 -11.05
CA SER A 110 -3.57 -3.09 -9.89
C SER A 110 -4.69 -2.86 -8.88
N ILE A 111 -5.19 -1.63 -8.77
CA ILE A 111 -6.09 -1.13 -7.73
C ILE A 111 -7.08 -0.14 -8.38
N SER A 112 -8.23 -0.63 -8.82
CA SER A 112 -9.11 0.13 -9.73
C SER A 112 -10.00 1.21 -9.09
N SER A 113 -9.70 1.76 -7.90
CA SER A 113 -10.63 2.69 -7.24
C SER A 113 -10.07 3.64 -6.18
N ARG A 114 -8.77 3.56 -5.85
CA ARG A 114 -8.21 4.25 -4.67
C ARG A 114 -7.16 5.27 -5.09
N ILE A 115 -7.51 6.10 -6.06
CA ILE A 115 -6.64 7.11 -6.65
C ILE A 115 -7.33 8.46 -6.47
N GLY A 116 -6.59 9.46 -5.98
CA GLY A 116 -7.07 10.84 -5.88
C GLY A 116 -6.05 11.83 -6.42
N VAL A 117 -6.53 12.92 -7.02
CA VAL A 117 -5.67 13.96 -7.60
C VAL A 117 -5.69 15.17 -6.67
N PHE A 118 -4.60 15.40 -5.95
CA PHE A 118 -4.45 16.52 -5.04
C PHE A 118 -4.07 17.80 -5.79
N ILE A 119 -4.91 18.83 -5.62
CA ILE A 119 -4.70 20.15 -6.18
C ILE A 119 -4.33 21.12 -5.03
N PRO A 120 -3.11 21.65 -5.00
CA PRO A 120 -2.68 22.59 -3.97
C PRO A 120 -3.46 23.91 -4.06
N TYR A 121 -3.99 24.38 -2.93
CA TYR A 121 -4.71 25.65 -2.73
C TYR A 121 -6.10 25.72 -3.41
N GLU A 122 -7.09 26.10 -2.61
CA GLU A 122 -8.51 26.02 -2.94
C GLU A 122 -8.92 26.85 -4.17
N LYS A 123 -9.68 26.17 -5.03
CA LYS A 123 -10.95 26.61 -5.62
C LYS A 123 -11.10 28.12 -5.83
N THR A 124 -10.58 28.61 -6.95
CA THR A 124 -11.28 29.70 -7.64
C THR A 124 -12.72 29.27 -7.91
N GLU A 125 -13.68 30.18 -7.75
CA GLU A 125 -15.13 29.97 -7.93
C GLU A 125 -15.54 29.46 -9.34
N ARG A 126 -14.57 29.14 -10.20
CA ARG A 126 -14.71 28.57 -11.55
C ARG A 126 -13.67 27.47 -11.80
N PHE A 127 -13.64 26.45 -10.95
CA PHE A 127 -12.87 25.24 -11.27
C PHE A 127 -13.55 24.50 -12.43
N ASN A 128 -13.02 24.66 -13.64
CA ASN A 128 -13.39 23.84 -14.79
C ASN A 128 -12.35 22.74 -14.97
N ALA A 129 -12.70 21.51 -14.57
CA ALA A 129 -11.81 20.35 -14.67
C ALA A 129 -11.29 20.13 -16.11
N LYS A 130 -12.08 20.45 -17.12
CA LYS A 130 -11.69 20.30 -18.53
C LYS A 130 -10.56 21.25 -18.92
N ASP A 131 -10.62 22.49 -18.45
CA ASP A 131 -9.60 23.49 -18.76
C ASP A 131 -8.36 23.30 -17.88
N TYR A 132 -8.54 22.77 -16.66
CA TYR A 132 -7.49 22.57 -15.68
C TYR A 132 -6.57 21.38 -16.03
N PHE A 133 -7.15 20.29 -16.54
CA PHE A 133 -6.42 19.08 -16.94
C PHE A 133 -6.12 19.02 -18.44
N ASN A 134 -5.93 20.18 -19.11
CA ASN A 134 -5.65 20.22 -20.54
C ASN A 134 -4.37 19.43 -20.89
N GLY A 135 -4.48 18.46 -21.81
CA GLY A 135 -3.41 17.52 -22.15
C GLY A 135 -3.23 16.35 -21.17
N SER A 136 -4.02 16.31 -20.10
CA SER A 136 -4.09 15.20 -19.12
C SER A 136 -5.54 14.89 -18.77
N GLU A 137 -6.43 14.90 -19.76
CA GLU A 137 -7.88 14.84 -19.56
C GLU A 137 -8.32 13.55 -18.85
N TYR A 138 -7.53 12.48 -18.97
CA TYR A 138 -7.75 11.21 -18.28
C TYR A 138 -7.79 11.38 -16.75
N LEU A 139 -7.19 12.42 -16.18
CA LEU A 139 -7.23 12.66 -14.72
C LEU A 139 -8.61 13.04 -14.21
N GLN A 140 -9.53 13.45 -15.09
CA GLN A 140 -10.91 13.82 -14.72
C GLN A 140 -11.73 12.63 -14.20
N ILE A 141 -11.27 11.40 -14.42
CA ILE A 141 -11.94 10.19 -13.91
C ILE A 141 -11.71 9.98 -12.41
N TYR A 142 -10.72 10.67 -11.82
CA TYR A 142 -10.36 10.53 -10.41
C TYR A 142 -10.92 11.67 -9.57
N PRO A 143 -11.26 11.42 -8.29
CA PRO A 143 -11.69 12.46 -7.38
C PRO A 143 -10.60 13.50 -7.17
N THR A 144 -10.99 14.77 -7.25
CA THR A 144 -10.12 15.89 -6.91
C THR A 144 -10.04 16.07 -5.40
N LEU A 145 -8.82 16.09 -4.87
CA LEU A 145 -8.51 16.27 -3.47
C LEU A 145 -7.98 17.69 -3.20
N SER A 146 -8.33 18.20 -2.04
CA SER A 146 -7.90 19.46 -1.46
C SER A 146 -7.83 19.27 0.06
N ASP A 147 -7.30 20.23 0.80
CA ASP A 147 -7.17 20.10 2.26
C ASP A 147 -8.51 19.80 2.96
N SER A 148 -9.64 20.29 2.41
CA SER A 148 -10.97 20.12 2.99
C SER A 148 -11.56 18.71 2.88
N ASN A 149 -11.14 17.89 1.90
CA ASN A 149 -11.69 16.54 1.67
C ASN A 149 -10.63 15.44 1.74
N LEU A 150 -9.38 15.80 2.01
CA LEU A 150 -8.26 14.87 2.12
C LEU A 150 -8.47 13.86 3.25
N GLU A 151 -8.86 14.33 4.44
CA GLU A 151 -9.05 13.44 5.60
C GLU A 151 -10.15 12.38 5.35
N ASP A 152 -11.28 12.80 4.78
CA ASP A 152 -12.38 11.89 4.45
C ASP A 152 -11.98 10.85 3.39
N PHE A 153 -11.22 11.29 2.37
CA PHE A 153 -10.67 10.38 1.37
C PHE A 153 -9.73 9.35 1.99
N LEU A 154 -8.86 9.76 2.91
CA LEU A 154 -7.91 8.88 3.59
C LEU A 154 -8.65 7.87 4.48
N LYS A 155 -9.59 8.32 5.32
CA LYS A 155 -10.40 7.43 6.17
C LYS A 155 -11.14 6.35 5.38
N ARG A 156 -11.54 6.66 4.15
CA ARG A 156 -12.23 5.70 3.27
C ARG A 156 -11.27 4.78 2.53
N ASN A 157 -10.15 5.30 2.03
CA ASN A 157 -9.31 4.59 1.05
C ASN A 157 -7.98 4.09 1.60
N ALA A 158 -7.43 4.77 2.60
CA ALA A 158 -6.16 4.47 3.24
C ALA A 158 -6.32 3.42 4.37
N VAL A 159 -7.19 2.43 4.15
CA VAL A 159 -7.64 1.47 5.17
C VAL A 159 -6.85 0.17 5.03
N ARG A 160 -6.23 -0.27 6.12
CA ARG A 160 -5.34 -1.44 6.20
C ARG A 160 -6.01 -2.74 5.74
N GLU A 161 -7.31 -2.87 5.99
CA GLU A 161 -8.18 -3.98 5.62
C GLU A 161 -8.36 -4.13 4.10
N ARG A 162 -8.04 -3.09 3.32
CA ARG A 162 -8.08 -3.09 1.85
C ARG A 162 -6.80 -3.60 1.18
N ARG A 163 -5.82 -4.07 1.96
CA ARG A 163 -4.55 -4.58 1.43
C ARG A 163 -4.66 -5.90 0.66
N ILE A 164 -5.70 -6.69 0.88
CA ILE A 164 -5.98 -7.88 0.05
C ILE A 164 -6.16 -7.46 -1.42
N ASP A 165 -6.71 -6.27 -1.65
CA ASP A 165 -7.09 -5.79 -2.97
C ASP A 165 -5.91 -5.13 -3.72
N ASN A 166 -4.69 -5.14 -3.16
CA ASN A 166 -3.52 -4.40 -3.66
C ASN A 166 -2.52 -5.21 -4.49
N VAL A 167 -2.78 -6.48 -4.73
CA VAL A 167 -1.69 -7.41 -5.01
C VAL A 167 -1.59 -7.79 -6.48
N SER A 168 -0.44 -7.50 -7.09
CA SER A 168 -0.13 -7.75 -8.50
C SER A 168 0.09 -9.22 -8.87
N GLY A 169 0.18 -10.13 -7.89
CA GLY A 169 0.43 -11.56 -8.12
C GLY A 169 -0.48 -12.47 -7.29
N ALA A 170 -1.03 -13.52 -7.93
CA ALA A 170 -1.97 -14.46 -7.30
C ALA A 170 -1.43 -15.14 -6.03
N PHE A 171 -0.13 -15.41 -5.96
CA PHE A 171 0.49 -16.01 -4.77
C PHE A 171 0.60 -15.04 -3.60
N VAL A 172 1.01 -13.79 -3.87
CA VAL A 172 1.08 -12.76 -2.83
C VAL A 172 -0.33 -12.37 -2.39
N TRP A 173 -1.29 -12.39 -3.32
CA TRP A 173 -2.71 -12.21 -3.00
C TRP A 173 -3.20 -13.30 -2.06
N LEU A 174 -2.89 -14.57 -2.36
CA LEU A 174 -3.27 -15.72 -1.53
C LEU A 174 -2.61 -15.65 -0.15
N GLN A 175 -1.35 -15.22 -0.07
CA GLN A 175 -0.67 -14.99 1.20
C GLN A 175 -1.39 -13.90 2.02
N ASN A 176 -1.65 -12.74 1.43
CA ASN A 176 -2.36 -11.65 2.11
C ASN A 176 -3.77 -12.06 2.52
N LEU A 177 -4.46 -12.83 1.69
CA LEU A 177 -5.78 -13.39 2.01
C LEU A 177 -5.70 -14.35 3.20
N ALA A 178 -4.72 -15.26 3.24
CA ALA A 178 -4.54 -16.21 4.33
C ALA A 178 -4.18 -15.50 5.64
N GLU A 179 -3.27 -14.53 5.58
CA GLU A 179 -2.90 -13.71 6.73
C GLU A 179 -4.10 -12.90 7.26
N GLU A 180 -4.85 -12.28 6.36
CA GLU A 180 -6.01 -11.47 6.75
C GLU A 180 -7.19 -12.36 7.18
N TRP A 181 -7.32 -13.59 6.69
CA TRP A 181 -8.32 -14.55 7.18
C TRP A 181 -8.06 -14.92 8.65
N VAL A 182 -6.79 -15.09 9.02
CA VAL A 182 -6.41 -15.39 10.41
C VAL A 182 -6.51 -14.14 11.28
N ALA A 183 -6.10 -12.97 10.77
CA ALA A 183 -6.11 -11.73 11.52
C ALA A 183 -7.52 -11.13 11.69
N ASN A 184 -8.33 -11.16 10.64
CA ASN A 184 -9.64 -10.54 10.55
C ASN A 184 -10.57 -11.29 9.55
N PRO A 185 -11.14 -12.44 9.94
CA PRO A 185 -11.99 -13.25 9.05
C PRO A 185 -13.26 -12.51 8.60
N VAL A 186 -13.74 -11.54 9.41
CA VAL A 186 -14.89 -10.70 9.09
C VAL A 186 -14.58 -9.82 7.88
N ASN A 187 -13.41 -9.17 7.84
CA ASN A 187 -12.98 -8.36 6.70
C ASN A 187 -12.98 -9.18 5.39
N VAL A 188 -12.43 -10.39 5.42
CA VAL A 188 -12.39 -11.24 4.23
C VAL A 188 -13.79 -11.67 3.79
N SER A 189 -14.66 -12.05 4.73
CA SER A 189 -16.03 -12.46 4.42
C SER A 189 -16.84 -11.31 3.79
N LEU A 190 -16.68 -10.08 4.30
CA LEU A 190 -17.28 -8.89 3.72
C LEU A 190 -16.72 -8.57 2.33
N GLY A 191 -15.41 -8.70 2.13
CA GLY A 191 -14.77 -8.53 0.82
C GLY A 191 -15.27 -9.54 -0.23
N VAL A 192 -15.48 -10.81 0.14
CA VAL A 192 -16.09 -11.82 -0.75
C VAL A 192 -17.53 -11.44 -1.10
N GLY A 193 -18.30 -10.95 -0.11
CA GLY A 193 -19.65 -10.46 -0.34
C GLY A 193 -19.70 -9.26 -1.29
N GLU A 194 -18.79 -8.30 -1.11
CA GLU A 194 -18.62 -7.12 -1.98
C GLU A 194 -18.31 -7.55 -3.42
N TRP A 195 -17.34 -8.45 -3.59
CA TRP A 195 -16.95 -8.99 -4.90
C TRP A 195 -18.13 -9.68 -5.59
N TYR A 196 -18.90 -10.49 -4.85
CA TYR A 196 -20.09 -11.15 -5.38
C TYR A 196 -21.17 -10.13 -5.80
N ALA A 197 -21.43 -9.14 -4.96
CA ALA A 197 -22.41 -8.08 -5.25
C ALA A 197 -22.02 -7.30 -6.51
N ASP A 198 -20.74 -6.95 -6.68
CA ASP A 198 -20.24 -6.29 -7.90
C ASP A 198 -20.44 -7.16 -9.16
N HIS A 199 -20.15 -8.46 -9.08
CA HIS A 199 -20.37 -9.39 -10.19
C HIS A 199 -21.85 -9.55 -10.53
N ALA A 200 -22.71 -9.67 -9.52
CA ALA A 200 -24.15 -9.75 -9.70
C ALA A 200 -24.70 -8.46 -10.34
N ALA A 201 -24.25 -7.29 -9.90
CA ALA A 201 -24.65 -6.00 -10.49
C ALA A 201 -24.30 -5.93 -11.99
N ARG A 202 -23.05 -6.28 -12.34
CA ARG A 202 -22.60 -6.32 -13.75
C ARG A 202 -23.38 -7.35 -14.56
N PHE A 203 -23.67 -8.52 -13.99
CA PHE A 203 -24.46 -9.56 -14.65
C PHE A 203 -25.85 -9.06 -14.99
N TRP A 204 -26.59 -8.52 -14.02
CA TRP A 204 -27.96 -8.03 -14.23
C TRP A 204 -28.03 -6.86 -15.19
N ARG A 205 -27.05 -5.96 -15.15
CA ARG A 205 -26.95 -4.85 -16.12
C ARG A 205 -26.75 -5.35 -17.54
N LYS A 206 -25.97 -6.42 -17.75
CA LYS A 206 -25.82 -7.07 -19.06
C LYS A 206 -27.10 -7.75 -19.54
N GLN A 207 -27.96 -8.20 -18.61
CA GLN A 207 -29.28 -8.76 -18.94
C GLN A 207 -30.36 -7.68 -19.13
N GLY A 208 -30.02 -6.40 -18.99
CA GLY A 208 -30.97 -5.28 -19.11
C GLY A 208 -31.96 -5.17 -17.96
N VAL A 209 -31.64 -5.76 -16.79
CA VAL A 209 -32.49 -5.69 -15.60
C VAL A 209 -31.89 -4.74 -14.57
N ASP A 210 -32.14 -3.44 -14.78
CA ASP A 210 -31.49 -2.38 -13.99
C ASP A 210 -31.89 -2.39 -12.51
N VAL A 211 -33.12 -2.79 -12.17
CA VAL A 211 -33.58 -2.87 -10.77
C VAL A 211 -32.69 -3.78 -9.92
N TRP A 212 -32.32 -4.95 -10.45
CA TRP A 212 -31.42 -5.86 -9.75
C TRP A 212 -29.97 -5.38 -9.81
N ALA A 213 -29.55 -4.79 -10.93
CA ALA A 213 -28.21 -4.23 -11.05
C ALA A 213 -27.95 -3.15 -9.98
N ASP A 214 -28.91 -2.26 -9.79
CA ASP A 214 -28.82 -1.15 -8.85
C ASP A 214 -28.95 -1.63 -7.39
N TYR A 215 -29.80 -2.63 -7.13
CA TYR A 215 -29.85 -3.28 -5.81
C TYR A 215 -28.49 -3.86 -5.42
N PHE A 216 -27.86 -4.65 -6.29
CA PHE A 216 -26.56 -5.24 -6.00
C PHE A 216 -25.44 -4.20 -5.96
N ALA A 217 -25.52 -3.14 -6.75
CA ALA A 217 -24.59 -2.01 -6.65
C ALA A 217 -24.71 -1.29 -5.30
N SER A 218 -25.94 -1.09 -4.79
CA SER A 218 -26.17 -0.54 -3.45
C SER A 218 -25.67 -1.46 -2.35
N LEU A 219 -25.94 -2.77 -2.46
CA LEU A 219 -25.44 -3.77 -1.52
C LEU A 219 -23.91 -3.78 -1.45
N LYS A 220 -23.23 -3.67 -2.60
CA LYS A 220 -21.77 -3.54 -2.64
C LYS A 220 -21.29 -2.35 -1.81
N VAL A 221 -21.90 -1.18 -1.98
CA VAL A 221 -21.54 0.03 -1.22
C VAL A 221 -21.77 -0.17 0.28
N GLN A 222 -22.89 -0.79 0.67
CA GLN A 222 -23.18 -1.07 2.08
C GLN A 222 -22.16 -2.05 2.70
N LEU A 223 -21.76 -3.08 1.96
CA LEU A 223 -20.74 -4.04 2.40
C LEU A 223 -19.37 -3.38 2.53
N ASP A 224 -19.02 -2.49 1.59
CA ASP A 224 -17.80 -1.69 1.64
C ASP A 224 -17.78 -0.76 2.87
N ASP A 225 -18.88 -0.05 3.12
CA ASP A 225 -19.02 0.83 4.29
C ASP A 225 -18.93 0.03 5.60
N LEU A 226 -19.54 -1.16 5.67
CA LEU A 226 -19.46 -2.04 6.84
C LEU A 226 -18.04 -2.59 7.04
N ARG A 227 -17.36 -2.93 5.94
CA ARG A 227 -15.98 -3.41 5.95
C ARG A 227 -15.04 -2.35 6.52
N ILE A 228 -15.19 -1.09 6.13
CA ILE A 228 -14.38 0.01 6.65
C ILE A 228 -14.73 0.33 8.12
N SER A 229 -16.02 0.43 8.44
CA SER A 229 -16.46 0.96 9.75
C SER A 229 -16.41 -0.07 10.89
N TRP A 230 -16.63 -1.35 10.59
CA TRP A 230 -16.89 -2.37 11.61
C TRP A 230 -15.84 -3.47 11.64
N SER A 231 -15.33 -3.91 10.48
CA SER A 231 -14.37 -5.01 10.44
C SER A 231 -13.08 -4.78 11.25
N PRO A 232 -12.53 -3.56 11.39
CA PRO A 232 -11.31 -3.35 12.19
C PRO A 232 -11.46 -3.78 13.66
N GLN A 233 -12.69 -3.79 14.20
CA GLN A 233 -12.98 -4.18 15.58
C GLN A 233 -12.80 -5.67 15.85
N PHE A 234 -12.83 -6.51 14.80
CA PHE A 234 -12.69 -7.97 14.90
C PHE A 234 -11.25 -8.44 14.65
N ARG A 235 -10.32 -7.51 14.41
CA ARG A 235 -8.93 -7.84 14.16
C ARG A 235 -8.27 -8.35 15.44
N SER A 236 -7.60 -9.50 15.36
CA SER A 236 -6.86 -10.09 16.46
C SER A 236 -5.56 -9.30 16.75
N PRO A 237 -5.43 -8.64 17.92
CA PRO A 237 -4.20 -7.92 18.28
C PRO A 237 -3.02 -8.87 18.48
N VAL A 238 -3.30 -10.12 18.87
CA VAL A 238 -2.30 -11.17 19.10
C VAL A 238 -1.58 -11.51 17.81
N PHE A 239 -2.30 -11.58 16.68
CA PHE A 239 -1.70 -11.89 15.39
C PHE A 239 -0.79 -10.76 14.90
N ASP A 240 -1.21 -9.51 15.08
CA ASP A 240 -0.37 -8.35 14.74
C ASP A 240 0.90 -8.29 15.61
N ALA A 241 0.80 -8.63 16.90
CA ALA A 241 1.97 -8.70 17.79
C ALA A 241 2.94 -9.83 17.40
N LEU A 242 2.43 -11.03 17.09
CA LEU A 242 3.24 -12.16 16.63
C LEU A 242 3.99 -11.84 15.33
N ARG A 243 3.33 -11.12 14.40
CA ARG A 243 3.96 -10.68 13.16
C ARG A 243 5.10 -9.70 13.40
N LYS A 244 4.90 -8.72 14.28
CA LYS A 244 5.96 -7.75 14.64
C LYS A 244 7.20 -8.46 15.19
N VAL A 245 7.01 -9.46 16.06
CA VAL A 245 8.13 -10.25 16.59
C VAL A 245 8.86 -11.02 15.49
N THR A 246 8.11 -11.69 14.60
CA THR A 246 8.72 -12.47 13.51
C THR A 246 9.41 -11.60 12.46
N SER A 247 8.92 -10.40 12.16
CA SER A 247 9.60 -9.47 11.24
C SER A 247 10.83 -8.82 11.88
N SER A 248 10.79 -8.46 13.16
CA SER A 248 11.95 -7.98 13.91
C SER A 248 13.09 -9.01 13.95
N ASP A 249 12.77 -10.29 14.16
CA ASP A 249 13.77 -11.37 14.14
C ASP A 249 14.39 -11.55 12.75
N GLN A 250 13.61 -11.44 11.67
CA GLN A 250 14.13 -11.51 10.31
C GLN A 250 15.06 -10.34 9.96
N HIS A 251 14.72 -9.12 10.39
CA HIS A 251 15.57 -7.95 10.20
C HIS A 251 16.86 -8.00 11.04
N ALA A 252 16.79 -8.53 12.26
CA ALA A 252 17.98 -8.77 13.10
C ALA A 252 18.94 -9.78 12.43
N MET A 253 18.41 -10.88 11.89
CA MET A 253 19.22 -11.89 11.18
C MET A 253 19.82 -11.39 9.85
N GLN A 254 19.26 -10.33 9.25
CA GLN A 254 19.74 -9.79 7.98
C GLN A 254 20.76 -8.66 8.16
N ASN A 255 20.72 -7.95 9.29
CA ASN A 255 21.69 -6.91 9.64
C ASN A 255 22.93 -7.45 10.37
N ASP A 256 22.81 -8.54 11.13
CA ASP A 256 23.96 -9.25 11.68
C ASP A 256 24.52 -10.19 10.61
N GLY A 257 25.45 -9.69 9.80
CA GLY A 257 26.21 -10.45 8.79
C GLY A 257 27.10 -11.57 9.34
N ILE A 258 26.61 -12.35 10.30
CA ILE A 258 27.28 -13.50 10.88
C ILE A 258 26.56 -14.74 10.36
N HIS A 259 27.07 -15.31 9.27
CA HIS A 259 26.89 -16.74 9.02
C HIS A 259 27.33 -17.49 10.29
N PRO A 260 26.48 -18.30 10.93
CA PRO A 260 26.93 -19.08 12.07
C PRO A 260 28.02 -20.04 11.58
N GLN A 261 29.25 -19.76 12.01
CA GLN A 261 30.38 -20.68 11.90
C GLN A 261 29.98 -21.96 12.64
N ILE A 262 29.74 -23.02 11.88
CA ILE A 262 29.55 -24.36 12.43
C ILE A 262 30.88 -24.78 13.03
N THR A 263 31.04 -24.66 14.35
CA THR A 263 32.13 -25.32 15.07
C THR A 263 31.84 -26.82 15.13
N PRO A 264 32.66 -27.69 14.53
CA PRO A 264 32.46 -29.12 14.65
C PRO A 264 32.82 -29.58 16.06
N VAL A 265 31.88 -30.24 16.72
CA VAL A 265 32.15 -31.00 17.95
C VAL A 265 32.95 -32.25 17.56
N PRO A 266 34.12 -32.53 18.19
CA PRO A 266 34.86 -33.75 17.90
C PRO A 266 34.30 -34.94 18.69
N GLY A 267 34.01 -36.03 17.97
CA GLY A 267 34.15 -37.38 18.49
C GLY A 267 32.87 -38.13 18.87
N LEU A 268 32.40 -38.98 17.94
CA LEU A 268 32.31 -40.43 18.13
C LEU A 268 31.98 -41.08 16.77
N GLY A 269 32.78 -42.09 16.42
CA GLY A 269 32.97 -42.55 15.06
C GLY A 269 31.85 -43.39 14.44
N ASN A 270 31.71 -43.17 13.13
CA ASN A 270 31.66 -44.17 12.04
C ASN A 270 30.79 -45.43 12.19
N ALA A 271 29.75 -45.50 11.35
CA ALA A 271 29.55 -46.62 10.42
C ALA A 271 28.56 -46.25 9.29
N GLY A 272 29.05 -46.23 8.04
CA GLY A 272 28.28 -46.55 6.83
C GLY A 272 27.43 -45.44 6.20
N GLY A 273 27.91 -44.84 5.10
CA GLY A 273 27.04 -44.22 4.08
C GLY A 273 26.59 -45.24 3.02
N PRO A 274 25.89 -44.82 1.95
CA PRO A 274 25.20 -43.54 1.73
C PRO A 274 23.70 -43.74 1.40
N ILE A 275 22.85 -42.71 1.55
CA ILE A 275 21.71 -42.38 0.67
C ILE A 275 21.09 -41.04 1.17
N GLY A 276 21.10 -40.05 0.28
CA GLY A 276 20.26 -38.85 0.21
C GLY A 276 19.74 -38.21 1.51
N ASP A 277 20.46 -37.22 2.01
CA ASP A 277 20.01 -36.37 3.12
C ASP A 277 19.03 -35.30 2.60
N VAL A 278 17.73 -35.55 2.78
CA VAL A 278 16.66 -34.56 2.66
C VAL A 278 16.62 -33.82 3.99
N GLY A 279 17.26 -32.66 4.04
CA GLY A 279 17.33 -31.83 5.24
C GLY A 279 15.94 -31.39 5.71
N TYR A 280 15.44 -32.03 6.77
CA TYR A 280 14.34 -31.51 7.57
C TYR A 280 14.82 -30.22 8.27
N ARG A 281 14.35 -29.06 7.80
CA ARG A 281 14.37 -27.82 8.60
C ARG A 281 13.56 -28.06 9.86
N ARG A 282 14.22 -28.16 11.02
CA ARG A 282 13.54 -28.01 12.32
C ARG A 282 12.97 -26.59 12.37
N LEU A 283 11.66 -26.48 12.49
CA LEU A 283 10.98 -25.22 12.82
C LEU A 283 11.56 -24.68 14.14
N PRO A 284 11.81 -23.36 14.26
CA PRO A 284 12.24 -22.78 15.52
C PRO A 284 11.17 -23.03 16.58
N ILE A 285 11.58 -23.62 17.69
CA ILE A 285 10.72 -23.82 18.86
C ILE A 285 10.39 -22.43 19.40
N MET A 286 9.11 -22.07 19.38
CA MET A 286 8.61 -20.78 19.89
C MET A 286 9.07 -20.54 21.32
N ASP A 287 9.68 -19.38 21.58
CA ASP A 287 9.95 -18.93 22.94
C ASP A 287 8.66 -18.34 23.55
N ILE A 288 7.88 -19.22 24.17
CA ILE A 288 6.64 -18.89 24.86
C ILE A 288 6.88 -17.84 25.96
N ALA A 289 8.07 -17.77 26.56
CA ALA A 289 8.38 -16.81 27.60
C ALA A 289 8.50 -15.37 27.05
N ALA A 290 9.03 -15.19 25.84
CA ALA A 290 9.10 -13.89 25.18
C ALA A 290 7.69 -13.33 24.88
N ILE A 291 6.75 -14.20 24.49
CA ILE A 291 5.35 -13.84 24.26
C ILE A 291 4.71 -13.34 25.57
N PHE A 292 4.85 -14.07 26.68
CA PHE A 292 4.29 -13.64 27.97
C PHE A 292 4.93 -12.35 28.53
N LYS A 293 6.20 -12.08 28.20
CA LYS A 293 6.87 -10.84 28.59
C LYS A 293 6.32 -9.62 27.85
N ALA A 294 5.92 -9.78 26.58
CA ALA A 294 5.22 -8.73 25.83
C ALA A 294 3.80 -8.42 26.40
N PHE A 295 3.19 -9.37 27.10
CA PHE A 295 1.87 -9.20 27.74
C PHE A 295 1.91 -8.57 29.13
N SER A 296 3.04 -8.61 29.85
CA SER A 296 3.09 -8.24 31.26
C SER A 296 3.29 -6.75 31.54
N GLY A 297 3.52 -5.92 30.51
CA GLY A 297 3.55 -4.45 30.67
C GLY A 297 4.68 -3.89 31.54
N ASP A 298 5.62 -4.73 32.00
CA ASP A 298 6.80 -4.25 32.71
C ASP A 298 7.78 -3.62 31.71
N LYS A 299 7.74 -2.28 31.65
CA LYS A 299 8.82 -1.50 31.06
C LYS A 299 10.05 -1.59 31.98
N PRO A 300 11.28 -1.59 31.41
CA PRO A 300 12.49 -1.35 32.19
C PRO A 300 12.47 0.05 32.83
#